data_AF-A0A3A4NLX0-F1
#
_entry.id   AF-A0A3A4NLX0-F1
#
_cell.length_a   1.000
_cell.length_b   1.000
_cell.length_c   1.000
_cell.angle_alpha   90.00
_cell.angle_beta   90.00
_cell.angle_gamma   90.00
#
_symmetry.space_group_name_H-M   'P 1'
#
loop_
_entity.id
_entity.type
_entity.pdbx_description
1 polymer ?
#
loop_
_entity_poly.entity_id
_entity_poly.type
_entity_poly.pdbx_seq_one_letter_code
_entity_poly.pdbx_strand_id
1 'polypeptide(L)'
;MAVKRVLISVLTACALLATTGFSLDNAIVPKEEIVSGGVPKDGIPSLLAPKFVSADDVDFLEPDDRVIGVEIEGKAKAYPIKIMNWHEVVNDTLSGQPIVVTF
;
A
#
# COMPACT_ATOMS: atom_id res chain seq x y z
N MET A 1 -8.52 19.62 -57.78
CA MET A 1 -9.33 18.57 -57.14
C MET A 1 -8.45 17.33 -56.99
N ALA A 2 -7.81 17.17 -55.83
CA ALA A 2 -6.98 16.00 -55.50
C ALA A 2 -7.05 15.81 -53.98
N VAL A 3 -7.72 14.75 -53.55
CA VAL A 3 -7.98 14.44 -52.14
C VAL A 3 -6.72 13.81 -51.55
N LYS A 4 -6.00 14.56 -50.69
CA LYS A 4 -4.92 14.00 -49.86
C LYS A 4 -5.57 13.13 -48.78
N ARG A 5 -5.39 11.81 -48.90
CA ARG A 5 -5.79 10.83 -47.88
C ARG A 5 -4.89 11.01 -46.66
N VAL A 6 -5.49 11.40 -45.53
CA VAL A 6 -4.86 11.43 -44.22
C VAL A 6 -4.79 9.99 -43.72
N LEU A 7 -3.58 9.43 -43.63
CA LEU A 7 -3.34 8.18 -42.92
C LEU A 7 -3.35 8.51 -41.43
N ILE A 8 -4.43 8.18 -40.73
CA ILE A 8 -4.47 8.20 -39.26
C ILE A 8 -3.64 7.00 -38.80
N SER A 9 -2.41 7.28 -38.34
CA SER A 9 -1.61 6.30 -37.63
C SER A 9 -2.34 5.91 -36.35
N VAL A 10 -2.79 4.66 -36.28
CA VAL A 10 -3.34 4.07 -35.05
C VAL A 10 -2.26 4.18 -33.99
N LEU A 11 -2.53 5.00 -32.97
CA LEU A 11 -1.74 5.10 -31.77
C LEU A 11 -1.89 3.73 -31.08
N THR A 12 -0.93 2.83 -31.27
CA THR A 12 -0.83 1.62 -30.46
C THR A 12 -0.56 2.11 -29.05
N ALA A 13 -1.62 2.22 -28.24
CA ALA A 13 -1.49 2.25 -26.80
C ALA A 13 -0.75 0.97 -26.44
N CYS A 14 0.55 1.09 -26.21
CA CYS A 14 1.34 0.04 -25.60
C CYS A 14 0.69 -0.17 -24.24
N ALA A 15 -0.20 -1.17 -24.16
CA ALA A 15 -0.79 -1.60 -22.92
C ALA A 15 0.39 -1.92 -22.02
N LEU A 16 0.64 -1.04 -21.06
CA LEU A 16 1.53 -1.29 -19.97
C LEU A 16 0.86 -2.41 -19.18
N LEU A 17 1.05 -3.65 -19.64
CA LEU A 17 0.88 -4.84 -18.83
C LEU A 17 1.97 -4.73 -17.77
N ALA A 18 1.73 -3.86 -16.79
CA ALA A 18 2.42 -3.87 -15.52
C ALA A 18 2.13 -5.27 -14.97
N THR A 19 3.08 -6.16 -15.19
CA THR A 19 3.08 -7.48 -14.59
C THR A 19 2.94 -7.23 -13.10
N THR A 20 1.78 -7.57 -12.53
CA THR A 20 1.43 -7.25 -11.15
C THR A 20 2.37 -7.92 -10.13
N GLY A 21 3.34 -8.72 -10.60
CA GLY A 21 4.26 -9.52 -9.79
C GLY A 21 3.64 -10.82 -9.28
N PHE A 22 2.37 -11.09 -9.64
CA PHE A 22 1.63 -12.28 -9.24
C PHE A 22 1.50 -13.27 -10.40
N SER A 23 1.67 -14.57 -10.12
CA SER A 23 1.27 -15.63 -11.06
C SER A 23 -0.25 -15.80 -11.00
N LEU A 24 -0.87 -15.88 -12.18
CA LEU A 24 -2.31 -16.12 -12.34
C LEU A 24 -2.62 -17.56 -12.75
N ASP A 25 -1.67 -18.50 -12.58
CA ASP A 25 -1.83 -19.88 -13.06
C ASP A 25 -2.95 -20.63 -12.31
N ASN A 26 -3.18 -20.27 -11.04
CA ASN A 26 -4.20 -20.85 -10.17
C ASN A 26 -5.43 -19.95 -9.97
N ALA A 27 -5.69 -19.01 -10.87
CA ALA A 27 -6.84 -18.13 -10.77
C ALA A 27 -8.16 -18.94 -10.85
N ILE A 28 -9.03 -18.78 -9.85
CA ILE A 28 -10.38 -19.38 -9.82
C ILE A 28 -11.47 -18.45 -10.38
N VAL A 29 -11.07 -17.26 -10.84
CA VAL A 29 -11.89 -16.24 -11.49
C VAL A 29 -11.33 -15.96 -12.90
N PRO A 30 -12.13 -15.41 -13.83
CA PRO A 30 -11.66 -15.04 -15.16
C PRO A 30 -10.43 -14.11 -15.09
N LYS A 31 -9.35 -14.46 -15.80
CA LYS A 31 -8.07 -13.72 -15.72
C LYS A 31 -8.18 -12.33 -16.32
N GLU A 32 -9.06 -12.17 -17.30
CA GLU A 32 -9.33 -10.92 -18.02
C GLU A 32 -10.01 -9.89 -17.12
N GLU A 33 -10.66 -10.33 -16.03
CA GLU A 33 -11.27 -9.45 -15.02
C GLU A 33 -10.27 -9.04 -13.92
N ILE A 34 -9.08 -9.65 -13.87
CA ILE A 34 -8.03 -9.29 -12.92
C ILE A 34 -7.24 -8.10 -13.48
N VAL A 35 -7.54 -6.90 -12.97
CA VAL A 35 -6.92 -5.66 -13.40
C VAL A 35 -5.88 -5.19 -12.38
N SER A 36 -4.76 -4.63 -12.86
CA SER A 36 -3.72 -4.05 -12.01
C SER A 36 -4.19 -2.76 -11.35
N GLY A 37 -3.93 -2.60 -10.05
CA GLY A 37 -4.11 -1.35 -9.32
C GLY A 37 -3.00 -0.32 -9.54
N GLY A 38 -2.01 -0.61 -10.39
CA GLY A 38 -0.90 0.30 -10.73
C GLY A 38 0.34 0.17 -9.85
N VAL A 39 0.19 -0.22 -8.58
CA VAL A 39 1.31 -0.53 -7.69
C VAL A 39 1.74 -1.99 -7.91
N PRO A 40 3.02 -2.29 -8.19
CA PRO A 40 3.48 -3.67 -8.32
C PRO A 40 3.46 -4.38 -6.97
N LYS A 41 3.54 -5.72 -6.99
CA LYS A 41 3.78 -6.51 -5.78
C LYS A 41 4.96 -5.93 -4.98
N ASP A 42 4.75 -5.78 -3.67
CA ASP A 42 5.72 -5.23 -2.72
C ASP A 42 6.16 -3.78 -3.02
N GLY A 43 5.42 -3.04 -3.87
CA GLY A 43 5.70 -1.65 -4.22
C GLY A 43 5.48 -0.65 -3.07
N ILE A 44 4.73 -1.04 -2.05
CA ILE A 44 4.58 -0.33 -0.77
C ILE A 44 5.07 -1.27 0.33
N PRO A 45 6.28 -1.07 0.86
CA PRO A 45 6.86 -2.00 1.82
C PRO A 45 6.23 -1.82 3.21
N SER A 46 5.68 -2.91 3.75
CA SER A 46 5.19 -2.94 5.13
C SER A 46 6.32 -2.72 6.14
N LEU A 47 6.01 -2.15 7.30
CA LEU A 47 6.94 -2.08 8.42
C LEU A 47 7.00 -3.41 9.16
N LEU A 48 8.14 -4.08 9.11
CA LEU A 48 8.36 -5.40 9.74
C LEU A 48 9.03 -5.33 11.11
N ALA A 49 9.75 -4.23 11.38
CA ALA A 49 10.47 -3.99 12.62
C ALA A 49 10.25 -2.53 13.07
N PRO A 50 9.02 -2.16 13.45
CA PRO A 50 8.71 -0.81 13.88
C PRO A 50 9.52 -0.42 15.11
N LYS A 51 10.00 0.83 15.12
CA LYS A 51 10.66 1.44 16.27
C LYS A 51 9.69 2.38 16.95
N PHE A 52 9.67 2.34 18.27
CA PHE A 52 8.79 3.17 19.09
C PHE A 52 9.61 4.13 19.94
N VAL A 53 9.02 5.29 20.19
CA VAL A 53 9.51 6.31 21.13
C VAL A 53 8.43 6.56 22.19
N SER A 54 8.80 7.16 23.31
CA SER A 54 7.80 7.65 24.28
C SER A 54 6.97 8.76 23.65
N ALA A 55 5.72 8.93 24.09
CA ALA A 55 4.88 10.05 23.67
C ALA A 55 5.54 11.41 23.99
N ASP A 56 6.28 11.49 25.10
CA ASP A 56 6.98 12.72 25.53
C ASP A 56 8.18 13.08 24.62
N ASP A 57 8.70 12.11 23.85
CA ASP A 57 9.85 12.29 22.96
C ASP A 57 9.42 12.54 21.50
N VAL A 58 8.12 12.64 21.22
CA VAL A 58 7.60 12.84 19.86
C VAL A 58 7.68 14.32 19.47
N ASP A 59 8.43 14.61 18.41
CA ASP A 59 8.61 15.97 17.87
C ASP A 59 8.04 16.16 16.45
N PHE A 60 7.49 15.11 15.84
CA PHE A 60 6.99 15.10 14.45
C PHE A 60 5.46 15.03 14.33
N LEU A 61 4.75 14.92 15.45
CA LEU A 61 3.29 14.91 15.51
C LEU A 61 2.74 16.22 16.06
N GLU A 62 1.66 16.68 15.46
CA GLU A 62 0.84 17.78 15.97
C GLU A 62 -0.27 17.24 16.91
N PRO A 63 -0.84 18.06 17.81
CA PRO A 63 -1.88 17.60 18.75
C PRO A 63 -3.14 17.00 18.11
N ASP A 64 -3.44 17.36 16.86
CA ASP A 64 -4.59 16.89 16.09
C ASP A 64 -4.24 15.77 15.08
N ASP A 65 -2.97 15.35 15.01
CA ASP A 65 -2.57 14.22 14.19
C ASP A 65 -3.25 12.94 14.65
N ARG A 66 -3.80 12.20 13.68
CA ARG A 66 -4.50 10.95 13.96
C ARG A 66 -3.52 9.80 14.12
N VAL A 67 -3.82 8.94 15.09
CA VAL A 67 -3.12 7.68 15.32
C VAL A 67 -4.13 6.53 15.36
N ILE A 68 -3.69 5.34 14.99
CA ILE A 68 -4.37 4.10 15.37
C ILE A 68 -3.82 3.72 16.74
N GLY A 69 -4.67 3.64 17.76
CA GLY A 69 -4.30 3.16 19.09
C GLY A 69 -4.59 1.68 19.22
N VAL A 70 -3.65 0.91 19.74
CA VAL A 70 -3.86 -0.52 20.07
C VAL A 70 -3.45 -0.74 21.51
N GLU A 71 -4.36 -1.33 22.30
CA GLU A 71 -4.11 -1.72 23.69
C GLU A 71 -4.38 -3.20 23.88
N ILE A 72 -3.39 -3.92 24.39
CA ILE A 72 -3.48 -5.36 24.72
C ILE A 72 -2.82 -5.59 26.07
N GLU A 73 -3.56 -6.19 27.00
CA GLU A 73 -3.09 -6.48 28.37
C GLU A 73 -2.52 -5.25 29.10
N GLY A 74 -3.18 -4.09 28.94
CA GLY A 74 -2.77 -2.83 29.57
C GLY A 74 -1.52 -2.18 28.98
N LYS A 75 -0.95 -2.74 27.90
CA LYS A 75 0.11 -2.09 27.13
C LYS A 75 -0.49 -1.46 25.89
N ALA A 76 -0.25 -0.16 25.73
CA ALA A 76 -0.73 0.61 24.58
C ALA A 76 0.44 1.02 23.66
N LYS A 77 0.17 1.00 22.36
CA LYS A 77 1.03 1.60 21.32
C LYS A 77 0.17 2.46 20.39
N ALA A 78 0.76 3.52 19.85
CA ALA A 78 0.14 4.38 18.86
C ALA A 78 0.89 4.26 17.52
N TYR A 79 0.14 4.16 16.43
CA TYR A 79 0.64 4.03 15.06
C TYR A 79 0.16 5.25 14.26
N PRO A 80 1.00 6.28 14.06
CA PRO A 80 0.56 7.52 13.44
C PRO A 80 0.15 7.35 11.99
N ILE A 81 -1.02 7.89 11.61
CA ILE A 81 -1.51 7.83 10.22
C ILE A 81 -0.50 8.45 9.24
N LYS A 82 0.22 9.49 9.68
CA LYS A 82 1.28 10.15 8.91
C LYS A 82 2.40 9.18 8.47
N ILE A 83 2.73 8.18 9.28
CA ILE A 83 3.70 7.12 8.94
C ILE A 83 2.98 5.99 8.18
N MET A 84 1.81 5.59 8.66
CA MET A 84 1.03 4.50 8.08
C MET A 84 0.62 4.77 6.63
N ASN A 85 0.40 6.01 6.21
CA ASN A 85 0.13 6.37 4.81
C ASN A 85 1.26 5.99 3.83
N TRP A 86 2.49 5.79 4.32
CA TRP A 86 3.62 5.38 3.48
C TRP A 86 3.86 3.88 3.45
N HIS A 87 3.37 3.16 4.47
CA HIS A 87 3.68 1.75 4.68
C HIS A 87 2.46 0.83 4.68
N GLU A 88 1.27 1.40 4.89
CA GLU A 88 -0.09 0.82 4.92
C GLU A 88 -0.33 -0.33 5.91
N VAL A 89 0.72 -1.05 6.28
CA VAL A 89 0.73 -2.22 7.13
C VAL A 89 1.95 -2.18 8.05
N VAL A 90 1.71 -2.42 9.34
CA VAL A 90 2.75 -2.68 10.34
C VAL A 90 2.55 -4.07 10.90
N ASN A 91 3.60 -4.90 10.83
CA ASN A 91 3.69 -6.15 11.58
C ASN A 91 4.43 -5.85 12.88
N ASP A 92 3.78 -6.12 14.02
CA ASP A 92 4.32 -5.82 15.34
C ASP A 92 4.03 -6.95 16.33
N THR A 93 4.64 -6.89 17.51
CA THR A 93 4.30 -7.71 18.66
C THR A 93 3.99 -6.81 19.85
N LEU A 94 2.83 -7.01 20.45
CA LEU A 94 2.38 -6.29 21.64
C LEU A 94 1.99 -7.30 22.70
N SER A 95 2.55 -7.17 23.91
CA SER A 95 2.32 -8.11 25.01
C SER A 95 2.60 -9.59 24.64
N GLY A 96 3.55 -9.84 23.75
CA GLY A 96 3.88 -11.19 23.26
C GLY A 96 2.94 -11.73 22.18
N GLN A 97 1.88 -10.98 21.84
CA GLN A 97 0.94 -11.34 20.78
C GLN A 97 1.35 -10.69 19.44
N PRO A 98 1.51 -11.48 18.36
CA PRO A 98 1.68 -10.94 17.02
C PRO A 98 0.42 -10.18 16.58
N ILE A 99 0.60 -8.97 16.05
CA ILE A 99 -0.49 -8.14 15.52
C ILE A 99 -0.12 -7.55 14.16
N VAL A 100 -1.16 -7.28 13.37
CA VAL A 100 -1.07 -6.50 12.13
C VAL A 100 -1.95 -5.27 12.30
N VAL A 101 -1.38 -4.09 12.06
CA VAL A 101 -2.09 -2.81 12.08
C VAL A 101 -2.17 -2.28 10.64
N THR A 102 -3.37 -1.90 10.20
CA THR A 102 -3.67 -1.40 8.85
C THR A 102 -4.97 -0.57 8.84
N PHE A 103 -5.28 0.13 7.75
CA PHE A 103 -6.45 1.02 7.60
C PHE A 103 -6.91 1.18 6.15
#